data_AF-A0A7C8CS17-F1
#
_entry.id   AF-A0A7C8CS17-F1
#
_cell.length_a   1.000
_cell.length_b   1.000
_cell.length_c   1.000
_cell.angle_alpha   90.00
_cell.angle_beta   90.00
_cell.angle_gamma   90.00
#
_symmetry.space_group_name_H-M   'P 1'
#
loop_
_entity.id
_entity.type
_entity.pdbx_description
1 polymer ?
#
loop_
_entity_poly.entity_id
_entity_poly.type
_entity_poly.pdbx_seq_one_letter_code
_entity_poly.pdbx_strand_id
1 'polypeptide(L)'
;MRTSISHPLYINWLPTEGDEGKIGMTLCPGKYQPRSWTGSWDRDLDLDLATLRDAGVDRLISLVTNEDMEVLRVLDLPHKVEEYGLEWNHLPIADTTVPDKVWLSEAEPVFAHLLKSIPKGECVVVHCMGGLSRAGVFAAMFFWLRGMAMRDAIAHIRANRSLRCINQRQEEFLLNHEAVTPISPIQELENDKKNESLQFARKISSMIINNISYTEISKELEDAIGSNQSLDWEVIGDHICAIIQVVKNQFFTKYNLLDFSMQAYEADGEDSIFKRFQCQFALAKIYSDQSGLKRKIELYEDLVEESTSRMKEKSTEDPFYYWLTRSLNRLAQLTQEWMGKETAEPLWHQLANVCTEAKEDEGLKIIKQFAPWFVATHPEFFSHHTD
;
A
#
# COMPACT_ATOMS: atom_id res chain seq x y z
N MET A 1 45.65 -15.73 -3.08
CA MET A 1 44.74 -14.65 -2.67
C MET A 1 43.33 -15.03 -3.14
N ARG A 2 42.26 -14.61 -2.46
CA ARG A 2 40.89 -14.86 -2.92
C ARG A 2 40.57 -13.92 -4.08
N THR A 3 40.08 -14.47 -5.18
CA THR A 3 39.77 -13.76 -6.42
C THR A 3 38.28 -13.83 -6.74
N SER A 4 37.80 -13.02 -7.68
CA SER A 4 36.39 -13.08 -8.13
C SER A 4 36.01 -14.43 -8.75
N ILE A 5 36.97 -15.24 -9.18
CA ILE A 5 36.74 -16.60 -9.71
C ILE A 5 36.73 -17.63 -8.58
N SER A 6 37.74 -17.61 -7.71
CA SER A 6 37.86 -18.61 -6.63
C SER A 6 36.84 -18.39 -5.50
N HIS A 7 36.43 -17.13 -5.30
CA HIS A 7 35.47 -16.70 -4.30
C HIS A 7 34.58 -15.62 -4.92
N PRO A 8 33.58 -16.01 -5.72
CA PRO A 8 32.64 -15.08 -6.36
C PRO A 8 32.06 -14.06 -5.39
N LEU A 9 31.71 -12.88 -5.90
CA LEU A 9 31.14 -11.83 -5.06
C LEU A 9 29.81 -12.33 -4.49
N TYR A 10 29.70 -12.32 -3.18
CA TYR A 10 28.50 -12.77 -2.49
C TYR A 10 27.76 -11.56 -1.91
N ILE A 11 26.45 -11.48 -2.17
CA ILE A 11 25.57 -10.47 -1.61
C ILE A 11 24.79 -11.11 -0.47
N ASN A 12 24.92 -10.55 0.73
CA ASN A 12 24.05 -10.87 1.85
C ASN A 12 22.78 -10.04 1.73
N TRP A 13 21.76 -10.61 1.09
CA TRP A 13 20.43 -10.02 1.05
C TRP A 13 19.81 -9.98 2.45
N LEU A 14 19.25 -8.83 2.81
CA LEU A 14 18.60 -8.58 4.09
C LEU A 14 17.09 -8.73 3.86
N PRO A 15 16.41 -9.66 4.55
CA PRO A 15 14.97 -9.86 4.36
C PRO A 15 14.16 -8.58 4.61
N THR A 16 13.36 -8.20 3.62
CA THR A 16 12.39 -7.10 3.68
C THR A 16 10.98 -7.69 3.60
N GLU A 17 10.12 -7.41 4.58
CA GLU A 17 8.74 -7.89 4.54
C GLU A 17 7.90 -7.01 3.61
N GLY A 18 7.15 -7.64 2.70
CA GLY A 18 6.18 -6.96 1.83
C GLY A 18 6.74 -6.19 0.63
N ASP A 19 8.06 -6.12 0.45
CA ASP A 19 8.67 -5.40 -0.67
C ASP A 19 8.84 -6.30 -1.91
N GLU A 20 8.64 -5.72 -3.11
CA GLU A 20 8.99 -6.39 -4.37
C GLU A 20 10.51 -6.37 -4.63
N GLY A 21 11.21 -5.34 -4.12
CA GLY A 21 12.65 -5.16 -4.23
C GLY A 21 13.43 -5.76 -3.06
N LYS A 22 14.73 -5.48 -3.01
CA LYS A 22 15.63 -6.04 -1.98
C LYS A 22 16.82 -5.14 -1.70
N ILE A 23 17.30 -5.15 -0.45
CA ILE A 23 18.55 -4.51 -0.05
C ILE A 23 19.56 -5.56 0.42
N GLY A 24 20.81 -5.42 -0.02
CA GLY A 24 21.88 -6.38 0.28
C GLY A 24 23.19 -5.72 0.67
N MET A 25 24.05 -6.48 1.34
CA MET A 25 25.38 -6.04 1.76
C MET A 25 26.47 -6.87 1.09
N THR A 26 27.55 -6.22 0.65
CA THR A 26 28.74 -6.91 0.16
C THR A 26 30.05 -6.18 0.49
N LEU A 27 31.18 -6.84 0.22
CA LEU A 27 32.51 -6.21 0.30
C LEU A 27 32.77 -5.35 -0.93
N CYS A 28 33.76 -4.46 -0.89
CA CYS A 28 34.05 -3.59 -2.03
C CYS A 28 34.35 -4.39 -3.31
N PRO A 29 33.57 -4.21 -4.40
CA PRO A 29 33.86 -4.80 -5.71
C PRO A 29 35.28 -4.46 -6.17
N GLY A 30 35.96 -5.41 -6.81
CA GLY A 30 37.29 -5.20 -7.40
C GLY A 30 38.43 -4.99 -6.41
N LYS A 31 38.17 -5.14 -5.11
CA LYS A 31 39.18 -4.77 -4.11
C LYS A 31 40.45 -5.62 -4.17
N TYR A 32 41.58 -4.95 -4.14
CA TYR A 32 42.89 -5.52 -3.83
C TYR A 32 43.25 -5.21 -2.36
N GLN A 33 43.34 -6.24 -1.54
CA GLN A 33 43.66 -6.12 -0.11
C GLN A 33 44.39 -7.37 0.40
N PRO A 34 45.74 -7.40 0.35
CA PRO A 34 46.54 -8.57 0.73
C PRO A 34 46.37 -9.00 2.19
N ARG A 35 46.08 -8.03 3.08
CA ARG A 35 45.80 -8.26 4.49
C ARG A 35 44.48 -7.59 4.85
N SER A 36 43.43 -8.39 5.01
CA SER A 36 42.15 -7.97 5.57
C SER A 36 41.70 -8.97 6.62
N TRP A 37 40.89 -8.51 7.56
CA TRP A 37 40.22 -9.39 8.51
C TRP A 37 39.24 -10.36 7.82
N THR A 38 38.76 -10.00 6.63
CA THR A 38 37.91 -10.84 5.77
C THR A 38 38.70 -11.80 4.88
N GLY A 39 40.03 -11.83 4.98
CA GLY A 39 40.93 -12.63 4.14
C GLY A 39 41.82 -11.79 3.22
N SER A 40 42.68 -12.46 2.46
CA SER A 40 43.52 -11.81 1.45
C SER A 40 42.76 -11.75 0.12
N TRP A 41 42.62 -10.58 -0.50
CA TRP A 41 41.75 -10.35 -1.67
C TRP A 41 42.47 -9.73 -2.86
N ASP A 42 42.28 -10.30 -4.04
CA ASP A 42 42.77 -9.84 -5.35
C ASP A 42 41.61 -10.00 -6.33
N ARG A 43 40.64 -9.09 -6.24
CA ARG A 43 39.38 -9.19 -6.97
C ARG A 43 39.46 -8.40 -8.27
N ASP A 44 38.67 -8.82 -9.22
CA ASP A 44 38.52 -8.15 -10.50
C ASP A 44 37.25 -7.31 -10.48
N LEU A 45 37.37 -6.02 -10.82
CA LEU A 45 36.28 -5.07 -10.74
C LEU A 45 35.17 -5.38 -11.76
N ASP A 46 35.55 -5.70 -12.99
CA ASP A 46 34.61 -6.02 -14.07
C ASP A 46 33.82 -7.29 -13.75
N LEU A 47 34.48 -8.35 -13.27
CA LEU A 47 33.80 -9.59 -12.87
C LEU A 47 32.84 -9.39 -11.70
N ASP A 48 33.22 -8.54 -10.73
CA ASP A 48 32.38 -8.24 -9.58
C ASP A 48 31.15 -7.41 -9.96
N LEU A 49 31.30 -6.41 -10.83
CA LEU A 49 30.18 -5.60 -11.32
C LEU A 49 29.27 -6.41 -12.26
N ALA A 50 29.81 -7.30 -13.08
CA ALA A 50 29.03 -8.27 -13.83
C ALA A 50 28.18 -9.14 -12.88
N THR A 51 28.76 -9.59 -11.76
CA THR A 51 28.02 -10.37 -10.75
C THR A 51 26.88 -9.56 -10.12
N LEU A 52 27.06 -8.26 -9.86
CA LEU A 52 26.00 -7.39 -9.35
C LEU A 52 24.87 -7.22 -10.38
N ARG A 53 25.22 -6.89 -11.62
CA ARG A 53 24.25 -6.76 -12.72
C ARG A 53 23.46 -8.05 -12.91
N ASP A 54 24.12 -9.20 -12.94
CA ASP A 54 23.49 -10.50 -13.15
C ASP A 54 22.60 -10.91 -11.96
N ALA A 55 22.85 -10.35 -10.76
CA ALA A 55 21.98 -10.49 -9.60
C ALA A 55 20.76 -9.53 -9.60
N GLY A 56 20.64 -8.72 -10.66
CA GLY A 56 19.59 -7.72 -10.86
C GLY A 56 19.75 -6.50 -9.97
N VAL A 57 20.98 -6.09 -9.64
CA VAL A 57 21.22 -4.88 -8.84
C VAL A 57 21.01 -3.65 -9.71
N ASP A 58 20.13 -2.75 -9.26
CA ASP A 58 19.87 -1.47 -9.91
C ASP A 58 20.79 -0.37 -9.37
N ARG A 59 21.09 -0.40 -8.07
CA ARG A 59 21.82 0.68 -7.36
C ARG A 59 22.92 0.15 -6.46
N LEU A 60 24.10 0.78 -6.54
CA LEU A 60 25.24 0.56 -5.65
C LEU A 60 25.49 1.77 -4.74
N ILE A 61 25.48 1.54 -3.43
CA ILE A 61 25.84 2.52 -2.40
C ILE A 61 27.26 2.25 -1.90
N SER A 62 28.18 3.19 -2.16
CA SER A 62 29.58 3.10 -1.74
C SER A 62 29.85 3.94 -0.49
N LEU A 63 30.27 3.30 0.60
CA LEU A 63 30.62 3.97 1.87
C LEU A 63 32.13 4.13 2.08
N VAL A 64 32.93 3.69 1.11
CA VAL A 64 34.40 3.84 1.11
C VAL A 64 34.78 5.28 0.78
N THR A 65 35.83 5.81 1.41
CA THR A 65 36.36 7.14 1.05
C THR A 65 37.19 7.07 -0.25
N ASN A 66 37.58 8.21 -0.81
CA ASN A 66 38.48 8.22 -1.97
C ASN A 66 39.84 7.58 -1.62
N GLU A 67 40.34 7.82 -0.41
CA GLU A 67 41.56 7.20 0.11
C GLU A 67 41.41 5.67 0.25
N ASP A 68 40.24 5.20 0.70
CA ASP A 68 39.94 3.76 0.71
C ASP A 68 39.96 3.19 -0.73
N MET A 69 39.40 3.90 -1.71
CA MET A 69 39.42 3.46 -3.12
C MET A 69 40.84 3.39 -3.69
N GLU A 70 41.71 4.34 -3.36
CA GLU A 70 43.14 4.30 -3.72
C GLU A 70 43.82 3.08 -3.13
N VAL A 71 43.66 2.86 -1.82
CA VAL A 71 44.25 1.72 -1.10
C VAL A 71 43.76 0.38 -1.65
N LEU A 72 42.47 0.30 -2.00
CA LEU A 72 41.85 -0.90 -2.57
C LEU A 72 42.09 -1.06 -4.07
N ARG A 73 42.69 -0.06 -4.74
CA ARG A 73 42.94 -0.02 -6.19
C ARG A 73 41.67 -0.03 -7.05
N VAL A 74 40.63 0.68 -6.61
CA VAL A 74 39.31 0.72 -7.26
C VAL A 74 38.87 2.15 -7.60
N LEU A 75 39.82 3.03 -7.94
CA LEU A 75 39.54 4.41 -8.36
C LEU A 75 38.60 4.49 -9.57
N ASP A 76 38.56 3.45 -10.40
CA ASP A 76 37.69 3.37 -11.59
C ASP A 76 36.27 2.85 -11.26
N LEU A 77 35.99 2.53 -9.99
CA LEU A 77 34.68 2.05 -9.54
C LEU A 77 33.52 2.98 -9.97
N PRO A 78 33.59 4.32 -9.81
CA PRO A 78 32.52 5.21 -10.21
C PRO A 78 32.13 5.05 -11.69
N HIS A 79 33.13 5.13 -12.58
CA HIS A 79 32.93 5.04 -14.02
C HIS A 79 32.46 3.64 -14.44
N LYS A 80 33.00 2.59 -13.81
CA LYS A 80 32.63 1.22 -14.10
C LYS A 80 31.22 0.88 -13.65
N VAL A 81 30.74 1.41 -12.52
CA VAL A 81 29.35 1.19 -12.08
C VAL A 81 28.36 1.70 -13.13
N GLU A 82 28.60 2.90 -13.66
CA GLU A 82 27.80 3.47 -14.76
C GLU A 82 27.90 2.64 -16.05
N GLU A 83 29.11 2.16 -16.43
CA GLU A 83 29.31 1.31 -17.61
C GLU A 83 28.48 0.02 -17.57
N TYR A 84 28.25 -0.53 -16.37
CA TYR A 84 27.44 -1.73 -16.16
C TYR A 84 25.93 -1.43 -16.02
N GLY A 85 25.52 -0.16 -16.13
CA GLY A 85 24.13 0.28 -16.08
C GLY A 85 23.54 0.36 -14.68
N LEU A 86 24.38 0.48 -13.65
CA LEU A 86 23.95 0.63 -12.27
C LEU A 86 23.94 2.12 -11.88
N GLU A 87 22.95 2.51 -11.10
CA GLU A 87 22.93 3.80 -10.41
C GLU A 87 23.93 3.80 -9.25
N TRP A 88 24.60 4.94 -9.02
CA TRP A 88 25.65 5.05 -8.01
C TRP A 88 25.40 6.17 -7.01
N ASN A 89 25.53 5.86 -5.72
CA ASN A 89 25.61 6.88 -4.67
C ASN A 89 26.88 6.69 -3.84
N HIS A 90 27.66 7.77 -3.72
CA HIS A 90 28.86 7.81 -2.90
C HIS A 90 28.58 8.55 -1.60
N LEU A 91 28.61 7.82 -0.48
CA LEU A 91 28.33 8.34 0.86
C LEU A 91 29.49 7.97 1.80
N PRO A 92 30.68 8.59 1.67
CA PRO A 92 31.90 8.14 2.32
C PRO A 92 31.82 8.26 3.85
N ILE A 93 32.13 7.17 4.55
CA ILE A 93 32.32 7.15 6.01
C ILE A 93 33.76 6.70 6.28
N ALA A 94 34.53 7.48 7.04
CA ALA A 94 35.89 7.09 7.43
C ALA A 94 35.89 5.72 8.14
N ASP A 95 36.96 4.93 7.93
CA ASP A 95 36.94 3.56 8.42
C ASP A 95 36.81 3.48 9.96
N THR A 96 35.99 2.54 10.43
CA THR A 96 35.64 2.32 11.85
C THR A 96 34.95 3.48 12.58
N THR A 97 34.67 4.60 11.91
CA THR A 97 33.96 5.74 12.50
C THR A 97 32.43 5.61 12.38
N VAL A 98 31.73 6.66 12.82
CA VAL A 98 30.27 6.78 12.76
C VAL A 98 29.91 7.94 11.82
N PRO A 99 28.71 7.93 11.23
CA PRO A 99 28.20 9.08 10.50
C PRO A 99 28.24 10.37 11.33
N ASP A 100 28.62 11.47 10.69
CA ASP A 100 28.47 12.81 11.26
C ASP A 100 27.22 13.52 10.71
N LYS A 101 26.97 14.74 11.18
CA LYS A 101 25.79 15.50 10.77
C LYS A 101 25.76 15.83 9.28
N VAL A 102 26.93 16.04 8.66
CA VAL A 102 27.03 16.37 7.23
C VAL A 102 26.65 15.14 6.43
N TRP A 103 27.24 13.99 6.78
CA TRP A 103 26.90 12.71 6.16
C TRP A 103 25.40 12.38 6.30
N LEU A 104 24.81 12.60 7.49
CA LEU A 104 23.38 12.36 7.70
C LEU A 104 22.50 13.20 6.75
N SER A 105 22.86 14.46 6.52
CA SER A 105 22.15 15.34 5.59
C SER A 105 22.33 14.92 4.13
N GLU A 106 23.52 14.43 3.75
CA GLU A 106 23.78 13.93 2.39
C GLU A 106 23.10 12.57 2.13
N ALA A 107 22.98 11.74 3.16
CA ALA A 107 22.34 10.43 3.07
C ALA A 107 20.81 10.51 3.10
N GLU A 108 20.23 11.57 3.67
CA GLU A 108 18.78 11.78 3.75
C GLU A 108 18.05 11.62 2.40
N PRO A 109 18.42 12.30 1.30
CA PRO A 109 17.75 12.11 0.01
C PRO A 109 17.91 10.70 -0.55
N VAL A 110 19.04 10.02 -0.26
CA VAL A 110 19.26 8.63 -0.68
C VAL A 110 18.30 7.72 0.09
N PHE A 111 18.21 7.84 1.41
CA PHE A 111 17.24 7.08 2.18
C PHE A 111 15.80 7.36 1.73
N ALA A 112 15.42 8.63 1.51
CA ALA A 112 14.09 8.99 1.03
C ALA A 112 13.73 8.36 -0.33
N HIS A 113 14.71 8.22 -1.23
CA HIS A 113 14.56 7.46 -2.47
C HIS A 113 14.35 5.98 -2.20
N LEU A 114 15.25 5.35 -1.44
CA LEU A 114 15.24 3.91 -1.14
C LEU A 114 13.93 3.45 -0.50
N LEU A 115 13.38 4.26 0.40
CA LEU A 115 12.11 4.00 1.08
C LEU A 115 10.91 3.96 0.12
N LYS A 116 11.00 4.60 -1.04
CA LYS A 116 9.95 4.63 -2.07
C LYS A 116 10.19 3.62 -3.19
N SER A 117 11.44 3.34 -3.52
CA SER A 117 11.83 2.56 -4.70
C SER A 117 11.95 1.07 -4.41
N ILE A 118 12.48 0.66 -3.24
CA ILE A 118 12.62 -0.75 -2.88
C ILE A 118 11.24 -1.45 -2.79
N PRO A 119 10.19 -0.86 -2.21
CA PRO A 119 8.85 -1.45 -2.25
C PRO A 119 8.32 -1.69 -3.68
N LYS A 120 8.80 -0.90 -4.66
CA LYS A 120 8.41 -0.96 -6.08
C LYS A 120 9.36 -1.80 -6.94
N GLY A 121 10.25 -2.58 -6.33
CA GLY A 121 11.11 -3.52 -7.05
C GLY A 121 12.59 -3.13 -7.16
N GLU A 122 13.03 -1.95 -6.68
CA GLU A 122 14.45 -1.57 -6.79
C GLU A 122 15.33 -2.50 -5.95
N CYS A 123 16.40 -3.00 -6.56
CA CYS A 123 17.38 -3.90 -5.98
C CYS A 123 18.67 -3.14 -5.66
N VAL A 124 19.00 -3.03 -4.36
CA VAL A 124 20.02 -2.12 -3.87
C VAL A 124 21.11 -2.87 -3.13
N VAL A 125 22.37 -2.56 -3.40
CA VAL A 125 23.52 -3.13 -2.69
C VAL A 125 24.33 -2.03 -2.03
N VAL A 126 24.62 -2.20 -0.74
CA VAL A 126 25.52 -1.31 0.02
C VAL A 126 26.84 -2.01 0.32
N HIS A 127 27.95 -1.28 0.17
CA HIS A 127 29.26 -1.79 0.52
C HIS A 127 30.14 -0.79 1.27
N CYS A 128 31.11 -1.33 1.99
CA CYS A 128 32.30 -0.61 2.46
C CYS A 128 33.54 -1.44 2.06
N MET A 129 34.68 -1.33 2.75
CA MET A 129 35.83 -2.19 2.43
C MET A 129 35.56 -3.69 2.64
N GLY A 130 34.81 -4.04 3.70
CA GLY A 130 34.56 -5.42 4.13
C GLY A 130 33.10 -5.86 4.13
N GLY A 131 32.16 -4.92 3.98
CA GLY A 131 30.72 -5.21 4.01
C GLY A 131 30.22 -5.72 5.37
N LEU A 132 30.74 -5.15 6.48
CA LEU A 132 30.41 -5.61 7.85
C LEU A 132 30.10 -4.45 8.80
N SER A 133 30.97 -3.46 8.86
CA SER A 133 30.87 -2.34 9.82
C SER A 133 30.02 -1.20 9.24
N ARG A 134 30.61 -0.28 8.46
CA ARG A 134 29.92 0.87 7.86
C ARG A 134 28.67 0.50 7.04
N ALA A 135 28.74 -0.55 6.24
CA ALA A 135 27.58 -1.05 5.50
C ALA A 135 26.44 -1.53 6.42
N GLY A 136 26.78 -2.07 7.59
CA GLY A 136 25.79 -2.45 8.60
C GLY A 136 25.12 -1.24 9.26
N VAL A 137 25.86 -0.14 9.44
CA VAL A 137 25.29 1.12 9.95
C VAL A 137 24.25 1.67 8.98
N PHE A 138 24.59 1.77 7.69
CA PHE A 138 23.67 2.23 6.66
C PHE A 138 22.41 1.35 6.61
N ALA A 139 22.58 0.02 6.59
CA ALA A 139 21.47 -0.91 6.54
C ALA A 139 20.59 -0.86 7.80
N ALA A 140 21.18 -0.74 9.01
CA ALA A 140 20.43 -0.59 10.24
C ALA A 140 19.60 0.69 10.26
N MET A 141 20.18 1.81 9.79
CA MET A 141 19.44 3.07 9.62
C MET A 141 18.27 2.91 8.64
N PHE A 142 18.46 2.24 7.50
CA PHE A 142 17.36 1.98 6.56
C PHE A 142 16.19 1.22 7.21
N PHE A 143 16.46 0.12 7.93
CA PHE A 143 15.40 -0.62 8.62
C PHE A 143 14.75 0.17 9.75
N TRP A 144 15.52 0.99 10.46
CA TRP A 144 14.98 1.89 11.47
C TRP A 144 14.05 2.95 10.87
N LEU A 145 14.43 3.52 9.73
CA LEU A 145 13.59 4.45 8.98
C LEU A 145 12.28 3.78 8.50
N ARG A 146 12.29 2.46 8.27
CA ARG A 146 11.10 1.65 7.96
C ARG A 146 10.26 1.28 9.20
N GLY A 147 10.57 1.82 10.36
CA GLY A 147 9.80 1.64 11.60
C GLY A 147 10.26 0.47 12.48
N MET A 148 11.34 -0.22 12.15
CA MET A 148 11.94 -1.22 13.04
C MET A 148 12.66 -0.53 14.20
N ALA A 149 12.53 -1.02 15.44
CA ALA A 149 13.34 -0.48 16.53
C ALA A 149 14.83 -0.67 16.22
N MET A 150 15.68 0.31 16.52
CA MET A 150 17.10 0.29 16.12
C MET A 150 17.85 -0.93 16.66
N ARG A 151 17.51 -1.37 17.88
CA ARG A 151 18.06 -2.62 18.45
C ARG A 151 17.73 -3.85 17.60
N ASP A 152 16.51 -3.92 17.11
CA ASP A 152 16.05 -5.03 16.27
C ASP A 152 16.66 -4.93 14.87
N ALA A 153 16.84 -3.72 14.33
CA ALA A 153 17.55 -3.50 13.08
C ALA A 153 19.00 -4.01 13.18
N ILE A 154 19.73 -3.67 14.25
CA ILE A 154 21.10 -4.16 14.50
C ILE A 154 21.12 -5.69 14.60
N ALA A 155 20.17 -6.28 15.34
CA ALA A 155 20.05 -7.73 15.48
C ALA A 155 19.76 -8.40 14.12
N HIS A 156 18.87 -7.82 13.32
CA HIS A 156 18.52 -8.27 11.98
C HIS A 156 19.73 -8.28 11.04
N ILE A 157 20.54 -7.21 11.04
CA ILE A 157 21.80 -7.16 10.27
C ILE A 157 22.77 -8.26 10.74
N ARG A 158 22.93 -8.43 12.06
CA ARG A 158 23.84 -9.44 12.63
C ARG A 158 23.43 -10.87 12.29
N ALA A 159 22.12 -11.15 12.26
CA ALA A 159 21.58 -12.46 11.90
C ALA A 159 21.81 -12.81 10.43
N ASN A 160 21.67 -11.84 9.51
CA ASN A 160 21.71 -12.08 8.07
C ASN A 160 23.10 -11.89 7.43
N ARG A 161 24.04 -11.26 8.15
CA ARG A 161 25.41 -11.03 7.66
C ARG A 161 26.49 -11.65 8.55
N SER A 162 26.60 -11.19 9.79
CA SER A 162 27.56 -11.70 10.77
C SER A 162 27.28 -11.12 12.14
N LEU A 163 27.43 -11.92 13.20
CA LEU A 163 27.37 -11.45 14.59
C LEU A 163 28.36 -10.32 14.91
N ARG A 164 29.39 -10.13 14.07
CA ARG A 164 30.42 -9.10 14.24
C ARG A 164 30.14 -7.83 13.42
N CYS A 165 29.01 -7.75 12.72
CA CYS A 165 28.57 -6.52 12.07
C CYS A 165 28.32 -5.43 13.11
N ILE A 166 28.63 -4.20 12.71
CA ILE A 166 28.47 -2.97 13.51
C ILE A 166 29.36 -3.04 14.77
N ASN A 167 30.41 -2.21 14.80
CA ASN A 167 31.29 -2.15 15.97
C ASN A 167 30.60 -1.44 17.15
N GLN A 168 31.17 -1.56 18.35
CA GLN A 168 30.57 -0.99 19.56
C GLN A 168 30.27 0.52 19.44
N ARG A 169 31.21 1.31 18.91
CA ARG A 169 31.03 2.75 18.74
C ARG A 169 29.88 3.08 17.78
N GLN A 170 29.70 2.27 16.74
CA GLN A 170 28.61 2.40 15.78
C GLN A 170 27.26 1.99 16.34
N GLU A 171 27.21 0.92 17.14
CA GLU A 171 26.01 0.50 17.86
C GLU A 171 25.57 1.60 18.85
N GLU A 172 26.49 2.15 19.64
CA GLU A 172 26.22 3.27 20.53
C GLU A 172 25.69 4.50 19.75
N PHE A 173 26.27 4.82 18.60
CA PHE A 173 25.78 5.89 17.73
C PHE A 173 24.34 5.65 17.27
N LEU A 174 24.04 4.45 16.75
CA LEU A 174 22.72 4.10 16.24
C LEU A 174 21.64 4.20 17.33
N LEU A 175 21.92 3.65 18.51
CA LEU A 175 21.00 3.70 19.65
C LEU A 175 20.78 5.13 20.17
N ASN A 176 21.84 5.95 20.21
CA ASN A 176 21.71 7.36 20.58
C ASN A 176 20.95 8.16 19.53
N HIS A 177 21.10 7.82 18.25
CA HIS A 177 20.38 8.47 17.16
C HIS A 177 18.86 8.26 17.30
N GLU A 178 18.41 7.02 17.52
CA GLU A 178 17.00 6.71 17.82
C GLU A 178 16.51 7.41 19.09
N ALA A 179 17.33 7.50 20.14
CA ALA A 179 16.91 8.16 21.38
C ALA A 179 16.67 9.67 21.21
N VAL A 180 17.41 10.33 20.32
CA VAL A 180 17.27 11.77 20.02
C VAL A 180 16.20 12.02 18.95
N THR A 181 15.96 11.04 18.09
CA THR A 181 14.95 11.06 17.03
C THR A 181 14.08 9.81 17.18
N PRO A 182 13.09 9.79 18.10
CA PRO A 182 12.35 8.56 18.40
C PRO A 182 11.31 8.18 17.34
N ILE A 183 10.96 9.13 16.47
CA ILE A 183 10.00 8.94 15.38
C ILE A 183 10.83 8.91 14.09
N SER A 184 10.71 7.84 13.31
CA SER A 184 11.33 7.81 11.99
C SER A 184 10.65 8.83 11.06
N PRO A 185 11.37 9.47 10.12
CA PRO A 185 10.80 10.35 9.10
C PRO A 185 9.62 9.74 8.33
N ILE A 186 9.55 8.42 8.11
CA ILE A 186 8.36 7.79 7.51
C ILE A 186 7.18 7.86 8.45
N GLN A 187 7.37 7.51 9.72
CA GLN A 187 6.31 7.63 10.71
C GLN A 187 5.89 9.09 10.89
N GLU A 188 6.81 10.05 10.78
CA GLU A 188 6.51 11.49 10.78
C GLU A 188 5.68 11.89 9.55
N LEU A 189 6.07 11.47 8.35
CA LEU A 189 5.32 11.70 7.11
C LEU A 189 3.93 11.04 7.11
N GLU A 190 3.82 9.81 7.64
CA GLU A 190 2.54 9.12 7.81
C GLU A 190 1.64 9.82 8.83
N ASN A 191 2.23 10.31 9.93
CA ASN A 191 1.51 11.10 10.93
C ASN A 191 1.05 12.45 10.36
N ASP A 192 1.89 13.13 9.59
CA ASP A 192 1.54 14.40 8.94
C ASP A 192 0.45 14.20 7.90
N LYS A 193 0.58 13.18 7.04
CA LYS A 193 -0.47 12.79 6.09
C LYS A 193 -1.81 12.54 6.79
N LYS A 194 -1.81 11.75 7.87
CA LYS A 194 -3.03 11.49 8.66
C LYS A 194 -3.58 12.76 9.32
N ASN A 195 -2.71 13.63 9.82
CA ASN A 195 -3.12 14.90 10.42
C ASN A 195 -3.75 15.85 9.40
N GLU A 196 -3.16 16.00 8.22
CA GLU A 196 -3.71 16.79 7.11
C GLU A 196 -5.05 16.22 6.65
N SER A 197 -5.14 14.89 6.51
CA SER A 197 -6.38 14.19 6.13
C SER A 197 -7.49 14.40 7.16
N LEU A 198 -7.18 14.34 8.46
CA LEU A 198 -8.14 14.65 9.52
C LEU A 198 -8.55 16.13 9.54
N GLN A 199 -7.64 17.06 9.25
CA GLN A 199 -7.98 18.48 9.14
C GLN A 199 -8.93 18.73 7.98
N PHE A 200 -8.65 18.13 6.82
CA PHE A 200 -9.52 18.21 5.66
C PHE A 200 -10.89 17.56 5.93
N ALA A 201 -10.92 16.36 6.53
CA ALA A 201 -12.16 15.69 6.89
C ALA A 201 -13.03 16.52 7.85
N ARG A 202 -12.41 17.19 8.84
CA ARG A 202 -13.10 18.12 9.75
C ARG A 202 -13.66 19.33 9.01
N LYS A 203 -12.93 19.87 8.01
CA LYS A 203 -13.42 20.97 7.17
C LYS A 203 -14.69 20.55 6.41
N ILE A 204 -14.63 19.45 5.67
CA ILE A 204 -15.77 18.92 4.91
C ILE A 204 -16.96 18.64 5.83
N SER A 205 -16.72 17.94 6.94
CA SER A 205 -17.74 17.63 7.94
C SER A 205 -18.41 18.88 8.51
N SER A 206 -17.61 19.91 8.83
CA SER A 206 -18.10 21.19 9.32
C SER A 206 -18.97 21.90 8.27
N MET A 207 -18.55 21.89 6.99
CA MET A 207 -19.35 22.47 5.91
C MET A 207 -20.71 21.76 5.79
N ILE A 208 -20.74 20.43 5.88
CA ILE A 208 -21.98 19.64 5.85
C ILE A 208 -22.88 19.98 7.03
N ILE A 209 -22.34 19.99 8.26
CA ILE A 209 -23.10 20.28 9.49
C ILE A 209 -23.67 21.71 9.48
N ASN A 210 -22.95 22.66 8.89
CA ASN A 210 -23.36 24.05 8.79
C ASN A 210 -24.24 24.35 7.56
N ASN A 211 -24.72 23.33 6.85
CA ASN A 211 -25.58 23.45 5.67
C ASN A 211 -24.99 24.32 4.55
N ILE A 212 -23.67 24.25 4.35
CA ILE A 212 -23.04 24.80 3.14
C ILE A 212 -23.59 24.06 1.92
N SER A 213 -23.66 24.76 0.78
CA SER A 213 -24.28 24.20 -0.43
C SER A 213 -23.52 22.96 -0.91
N TYR A 214 -24.26 21.98 -1.45
CA TYR A 214 -23.67 20.75 -1.98
C TYR A 214 -22.58 21.04 -3.03
N THR A 215 -22.85 21.99 -3.93
CA THR A 215 -21.91 22.40 -4.99
C THR A 215 -20.60 22.94 -4.45
N GLU A 216 -20.63 23.70 -3.36
CA GLU A 216 -19.41 24.21 -2.72
C GLU A 216 -18.60 23.09 -2.07
N ILE A 217 -19.26 22.14 -1.41
CA ILE A 217 -18.59 20.99 -0.78
C ILE A 217 -18.02 20.05 -1.83
N SER A 218 -18.79 19.76 -2.90
CA SER A 218 -18.36 18.95 -4.05
C SER A 218 -17.11 19.54 -4.68
N LYS A 219 -17.11 20.85 -4.92
CA LYS A 219 -15.94 21.53 -5.49
C LYS A 219 -14.71 21.42 -4.59
N GLU A 220 -14.87 21.58 -3.28
CA GLU A 220 -13.76 21.43 -2.34
C GLU A 220 -13.16 20.02 -2.38
N LEU A 221 -14.02 19.00 -2.51
CA LEU A 221 -13.58 17.60 -2.63
C LEU A 221 -12.90 17.35 -3.98
N GLU A 222 -13.50 17.80 -5.09
CA GLU A 222 -12.94 17.68 -6.45
C GLU A 222 -11.59 18.37 -6.58
N ASP A 223 -11.45 19.59 -6.03
CA ASP A 223 -10.20 20.33 -6.03
C ASP A 223 -9.11 19.56 -5.24
N ALA A 224 -9.47 18.93 -4.12
CA ALA A 224 -8.55 18.10 -3.34
C ALA A 224 -8.17 16.80 -4.06
N ILE A 225 -9.14 16.08 -4.65
CA ILE A 225 -8.91 14.86 -5.45
C ILE A 225 -8.01 15.15 -6.66
N GLY A 226 -8.26 16.27 -7.35
CA GLY A 226 -7.48 16.69 -8.51
C GLY A 226 -6.13 17.33 -8.16
N SER A 227 -5.88 17.63 -6.89
CA SER A 227 -4.61 18.18 -6.43
C SER A 227 -3.55 17.11 -6.24
N ASN A 228 -2.28 17.51 -6.25
CA ASN A 228 -1.17 16.63 -5.90
C ASN A 228 -0.99 16.47 -4.37
N GLN A 229 -2.02 16.78 -3.57
CA GLN A 229 -1.98 16.57 -2.12
C GLN A 229 -2.05 15.08 -1.82
N SER A 230 -1.10 14.59 -1.03
CA SER A 230 -1.06 13.20 -0.57
C SER A 230 -1.99 13.05 0.64
N LEU A 231 -3.31 13.03 0.41
CA LEU A 231 -4.31 12.73 1.45
C LEU A 231 -4.53 11.21 1.59
N ASP A 232 -5.00 10.81 2.77
CA ASP A 232 -5.48 9.47 3.10
C ASP A 232 -7.02 9.49 3.04
N TRP A 233 -7.56 9.00 1.93
CA TRP A 233 -8.97 9.11 1.61
C TRP A 233 -9.84 8.17 2.44
N GLU A 234 -9.32 6.99 2.81
CA GLU A 234 -9.94 6.11 3.80
C GLU A 234 -10.15 6.83 5.14
N VAL A 235 -9.12 7.51 5.67
CA VAL A 235 -9.20 8.30 6.92
C VAL A 235 -10.24 9.41 6.81
N ILE A 236 -10.34 10.08 5.66
CA ILE A 236 -11.33 11.12 5.42
C ILE A 236 -12.75 10.52 5.43
N GLY A 237 -12.97 9.45 4.67
CA GLY A 237 -14.25 8.74 4.59
C GLY A 237 -14.71 8.26 5.96
N ASP A 238 -13.82 7.62 6.73
CA ASP A 238 -14.10 7.10 8.08
C ASP A 238 -14.49 8.20 9.05
N HIS A 239 -13.79 9.34 9.00
CA HIS A 239 -14.10 10.48 9.84
C HIS A 239 -15.49 11.05 9.55
N ILE A 240 -15.82 11.26 8.27
CA ILE A 240 -17.14 11.77 7.85
C ILE A 240 -18.24 10.75 8.24
N CYS A 241 -17.99 9.46 8.04
CA CYS A 241 -18.94 8.40 8.38
C CYS A 241 -19.22 8.31 9.87
N ALA A 242 -18.20 8.49 10.72
CA ALA A 242 -18.37 8.47 12.17
C ALA A 242 -19.38 9.52 12.67
N ILE A 243 -19.51 10.65 11.98
CA ILE A 243 -20.43 11.73 12.33
C ILE A 243 -21.89 11.33 12.10
N ILE A 244 -22.17 10.45 11.13
CA ILE A 244 -23.54 9.98 10.82
C ILE A 244 -24.20 9.37 12.06
N GLN A 245 -23.42 8.69 12.90
CA GLN A 245 -23.91 8.06 14.14
C GLN A 245 -24.36 9.08 15.19
N VAL A 246 -23.81 10.30 15.14
CA VAL A 246 -24.03 11.36 16.14
C VAL A 246 -25.11 12.35 15.71
N VAL A 247 -25.33 12.52 14.40
CA VAL A 247 -26.33 13.46 13.86
C VAL A 247 -27.75 12.90 14.01
N LYS A 248 -28.56 13.52 14.88
CA LYS A 248 -29.97 13.16 15.08
C LYS A 248 -30.90 13.90 14.11
N ASN A 249 -31.71 13.14 13.37
CA ASN A 249 -32.90 13.57 12.61
C ASN A 249 -32.74 14.78 11.64
N GLN A 250 -31.64 14.84 10.90
CA GLN A 250 -31.51 15.76 9.75
C GLN A 250 -31.30 14.97 8.46
N PHE A 251 -32.34 14.89 7.63
CA PHE A 251 -32.34 14.11 6.39
C PHE A 251 -31.21 14.55 5.44
N PHE A 252 -31.15 15.83 5.10
CA PHE A 252 -30.17 16.38 4.15
C PHE A 252 -28.73 16.27 4.67
N THR A 253 -28.51 16.45 5.97
CA THR A 253 -27.18 16.27 6.58
C THR A 253 -26.73 14.81 6.47
N LYS A 254 -27.59 13.84 6.80
CA LYS A 254 -27.25 12.41 6.67
C LYS A 254 -27.02 12.00 5.22
N TYR A 255 -27.84 12.53 4.31
CA TYR A 255 -27.68 12.35 2.88
C TYR A 255 -26.30 12.83 2.42
N ASN A 256 -25.94 14.08 2.72
CA ASN A 256 -24.64 14.64 2.34
C ASN A 256 -23.47 13.90 2.99
N LEU A 257 -23.56 13.52 4.27
CA LEU A 257 -22.50 12.76 4.94
C LEU A 257 -22.23 11.41 4.25
N LEU A 258 -23.28 10.68 3.87
CA LEU A 258 -23.12 9.41 3.17
C LEU A 258 -22.55 9.59 1.76
N ASP A 259 -23.05 10.59 1.03
CA ASP A 259 -22.60 10.85 -0.34
C ASP A 259 -21.14 11.30 -0.37
N PHE A 260 -20.72 12.22 0.50
CA PHE A 260 -19.32 12.65 0.57
C PHE A 260 -18.38 11.59 1.18
N SER A 261 -18.85 10.75 2.10
CA SER A 261 -18.09 9.55 2.51
C SER A 261 -17.89 8.59 1.34
N MET A 262 -18.95 8.33 0.55
CA MET A 262 -18.87 7.46 -0.62
C MET A 262 -17.86 7.99 -1.65
N GLN A 263 -17.87 9.29 -1.94
CA GLN A 263 -16.90 9.93 -2.85
C GLN A 263 -15.47 9.86 -2.32
N ALA A 264 -15.25 10.01 -1.00
CA ALA A 264 -13.93 9.84 -0.40
C ALA A 264 -13.43 8.39 -0.57
N TYR A 265 -14.27 7.39 -0.29
CA TYR A 265 -13.90 5.99 -0.50
C TYR A 265 -13.69 5.64 -1.98
N GLU A 266 -14.39 6.30 -2.89
CA GLU A 266 -14.16 6.16 -4.33
C GLU A 266 -12.80 6.73 -4.75
N ALA A 267 -12.38 7.86 -4.17
CA ALA A 267 -11.05 8.44 -4.39
C ALA A 267 -9.91 7.59 -3.80
N ASP A 268 -10.18 6.81 -2.74
CA ASP A 268 -9.24 5.87 -2.14
C ASP A 268 -9.00 4.62 -3.02
N GLY A 269 -10.04 4.18 -3.73
CA GLY A 269 -9.98 3.07 -4.69
C GLY A 269 -10.34 1.71 -4.08
N GLU A 270 -9.63 0.66 -4.52
CA GLU A 270 -9.98 -0.74 -4.23
C GLU A 270 -9.93 -1.10 -2.75
N ASP A 271 -9.02 -0.50 -1.99
CA ASP A 271 -8.85 -0.78 -0.56
C ASP A 271 -10.10 -0.40 0.26
N SER A 272 -10.86 0.60 -0.22
CA SER A 272 -12.09 1.09 0.42
C SER A 272 -13.40 0.60 -0.23
N ILE A 273 -13.34 -0.37 -1.14
CA ILE A 273 -14.49 -0.81 -1.95
C ILE A 273 -15.73 -1.18 -1.12
N PHE A 274 -15.56 -1.93 -0.02
CA PHE A 274 -16.67 -2.34 0.83
C PHE A 274 -17.28 -1.17 1.62
N LYS A 275 -16.45 -0.20 2.02
CA LYS A 275 -16.92 1.01 2.71
C LYS A 275 -17.71 1.91 1.75
N ARG A 276 -17.25 2.03 0.50
CA ARG A 276 -17.97 2.68 -0.61
C ARG A 276 -19.34 2.04 -0.82
N PHE A 277 -19.39 0.70 -0.96
CA PHE A 277 -20.64 -0.05 -1.17
C PHE A 277 -21.62 0.12 0.00
N GLN A 278 -21.10 0.12 1.23
CA GLN A 278 -21.90 0.37 2.42
C GLN A 278 -22.54 1.76 2.41
N CYS A 279 -21.78 2.79 2.06
CA CYS A 279 -22.30 4.16 1.94
C CYS A 279 -23.34 4.25 0.83
N GLN A 280 -23.05 3.71 -0.36
CA GLN A 280 -23.94 3.69 -1.50
C GLN A 280 -25.29 3.01 -1.18
N PHE A 281 -25.25 1.83 -0.57
CA PHE A 281 -26.45 1.10 -0.19
C PHE A 281 -27.26 1.85 0.88
N ALA A 282 -26.59 2.46 1.86
CA ALA A 282 -27.23 3.30 2.87
C ALA A 282 -27.87 4.55 2.25
N LEU A 283 -27.20 5.18 1.29
CA LEU A 283 -27.70 6.34 0.54
C LEU A 283 -28.95 5.98 -0.28
N ALA A 284 -28.92 4.85 -0.99
CA ALA A 284 -30.07 4.34 -1.74
C ALA A 284 -31.29 4.14 -0.83
N LYS A 285 -31.09 3.61 0.38
CA LYS A 285 -32.17 3.43 1.37
C LYS A 285 -32.78 4.74 1.87
N ILE A 286 -32.03 5.83 1.86
CA ILE A 286 -32.51 7.14 2.32
C ILE A 286 -33.44 7.79 1.30
N TYR A 287 -33.19 7.62 0.01
CA TYR A 287 -34.07 8.17 -1.02
C TYR A 287 -35.51 7.65 -0.89
N SER A 288 -36.47 8.54 -1.10
CA SER A 288 -37.89 8.19 -1.10
C SER A 288 -38.26 7.44 -2.37
N ASP A 289 -39.19 6.48 -2.25
CA ASP A 289 -39.77 5.79 -3.40
C ASP A 289 -40.68 6.73 -4.22
N GLN A 290 -41.13 7.85 -3.63
CA GLN A 290 -41.98 8.86 -4.28
C GLN A 290 -41.18 10.05 -4.84
N SER A 291 -40.05 10.39 -4.23
CA SER A 291 -39.20 11.51 -4.63
C SER A 291 -37.71 11.11 -4.58
N GLY A 292 -37.06 11.13 -5.74
CA GLY A 292 -35.68 10.64 -5.90
C GLY A 292 -35.56 9.18 -6.36
N LEU A 293 -36.66 8.56 -6.78
CA LEU A 293 -36.71 7.17 -7.28
C LEU A 293 -35.67 6.88 -8.36
N LYS A 294 -35.46 7.81 -9.31
CA LYS A 294 -34.45 7.67 -10.37
C LYS A 294 -33.05 7.44 -9.80
N ARG A 295 -32.60 8.31 -8.90
CA ARG A 295 -31.28 8.20 -8.26
C ARG A 295 -31.17 6.97 -7.36
N LYS A 296 -32.26 6.59 -6.69
CA LYS A 296 -32.34 5.35 -5.91
C LYS A 296 -32.12 4.11 -6.77
N ILE A 297 -32.75 4.07 -7.94
CA ILE A 297 -32.57 3.00 -8.94
C ILE A 297 -31.13 2.97 -9.42
N GLU A 298 -30.56 4.11 -9.84
CA GLU A 298 -29.16 4.21 -10.29
C GLU A 298 -28.18 3.68 -9.22
N LEU A 299 -28.36 4.07 -7.95
CA LEU A 299 -27.49 3.57 -6.87
C LEU A 299 -27.56 2.05 -6.67
N TYR A 300 -28.72 1.42 -6.91
CA TYR A 300 -28.83 -0.03 -6.84
C TYR A 300 -28.31 -0.71 -8.10
N GLU A 301 -28.54 -0.13 -9.29
CA GLU A 301 -28.02 -0.63 -10.57
C GLU A 301 -26.49 -0.68 -10.54
N ASP A 302 -25.85 0.41 -10.12
CA ASP A 302 -24.39 0.51 -9.97
C ASP A 302 -23.85 -0.58 -9.01
N LEU A 303 -24.52 -0.81 -7.87
CA LEU A 303 -24.13 -1.87 -6.93
C LEU A 303 -24.27 -3.27 -7.55
N VAL A 304 -25.33 -3.51 -8.32
CA VAL A 304 -25.57 -4.79 -8.98
C VAL A 304 -24.51 -5.03 -10.05
N GLU A 305 -24.27 -4.04 -10.92
CA GLU A 305 -23.28 -4.13 -11.99
C GLU A 305 -21.89 -4.41 -11.41
N GLU A 306 -21.45 -3.59 -10.46
CA GLU A 306 -20.10 -3.70 -9.93
C GLU A 306 -19.92 -4.99 -9.09
N SER A 307 -20.88 -5.35 -8.25
CA SER A 307 -20.83 -6.62 -7.51
C SER A 307 -20.77 -7.81 -8.46
N THR A 308 -21.58 -7.80 -9.53
CA THR A 308 -21.60 -8.89 -10.53
C THR A 308 -20.26 -9.01 -11.23
N SER A 309 -19.64 -7.88 -11.60
CA SER A 309 -18.35 -7.87 -12.30
C SER A 309 -17.18 -8.39 -11.44
N ARG A 310 -17.29 -8.27 -10.11
CA ARG A 310 -16.24 -8.60 -9.15
C ARG A 310 -16.37 -10.00 -8.55
N MET A 311 -17.57 -10.56 -8.53
CA MET A 311 -17.79 -11.91 -8.02
C MET A 311 -17.02 -12.92 -8.87
N LYS A 312 -16.06 -13.59 -8.24
CA LYS A 312 -15.23 -14.62 -8.90
C LYS A 312 -15.96 -15.96 -8.94
N GLU A 313 -16.72 -16.23 -7.89
CA GLU A 313 -17.51 -17.44 -7.74
C GLU A 313 -18.92 -17.05 -7.32
N LYS A 314 -19.93 -17.75 -7.84
CA LYS A 314 -21.33 -17.54 -7.45
C LYS A 314 -21.62 -18.29 -6.15
N SER A 315 -20.92 -17.89 -5.10
CA SER A 315 -20.94 -18.49 -3.75
C SER A 315 -21.43 -17.48 -2.72
N THR A 316 -22.10 -17.96 -1.67
CA THR A 316 -22.45 -17.13 -0.51
C THR A 316 -21.24 -16.69 0.30
N GLU A 317 -20.08 -17.32 0.09
CA GLU A 317 -18.80 -16.95 0.73
C GLU A 317 -18.11 -15.77 0.04
N ASP A 318 -18.50 -15.44 -1.19
CA ASP A 318 -17.97 -14.25 -1.88
C ASP A 318 -18.51 -12.98 -1.18
N PRO A 319 -17.63 -12.07 -0.71
CA PRO A 319 -18.06 -10.86 0.00
C PRO A 319 -19.03 -9.97 -0.80
N PHE A 320 -18.98 -10.01 -2.13
CA PHE A 320 -19.86 -9.21 -2.99
C PHE A 320 -21.28 -9.80 -3.10
N TYR A 321 -21.48 -11.07 -2.73
CA TYR A 321 -22.78 -11.73 -2.74
C TYR A 321 -23.84 -10.95 -1.95
N TYR A 322 -23.45 -10.42 -0.78
CA TYR A 322 -24.33 -9.65 0.08
C TYR A 322 -24.87 -8.39 -0.60
N TRP A 323 -23.99 -7.66 -1.30
CA TRP A 323 -24.35 -6.40 -1.97
C TRP A 323 -25.13 -6.65 -3.25
N LEU A 324 -24.78 -7.71 -4.00
CA LEU A 324 -25.49 -8.12 -5.21
C LEU A 324 -26.95 -8.48 -4.91
N THR A 325 -27.17 -9.47 -4.05
CA THR A 325 -28.51 -10.05 -3.85
C THR A 325 -29.49 -9.06 -3.23
N ARG A 326 -29.04 -8.25 -2.25
CA ARG A 326 -29.90 -7.24 -1.62
C ARG A 326 -30.25 -6.10 -2.57
N SER A 327 -29.30 -5.66 -3.39
CA SER A 327 -29.53 -4.60 -4.37
C SER A 327 -30.43 -5.09 -5.50
N LEU A 328 -30.19 -6.30 -6.02
CA LEU A 328 -31.07 -6.96 -7.00
C LEU A 328 -32.49 -7.10 -6.50
N ASN A 329 -32.68 -7.63 -5.29
CA ASN A 329 -34.00 -7.78 -4.69
C ASN A 329 -34.72 -6.43 -4.58
N ARG A 330 -34.03 -5.40 -4.08
CA ARG A 330 -34.67 -4.09 -3.94
C ARG A 330 -34.97 -3.43 -5.29
N LEU A 331 -34.05 -3.54 -6.24
CA LEU A 331 -34.22 -3.03 -7.60
C LEU A 331 -35.39 -3.72 -8.30
N ALA A 332 -35.50 -5.06 -8.21
CA ALA A 332 -36.60 -5.83 -8.79
C ALA A 332 -37.96 -5.43 -8.19
N GLN A 333 -38.04 -5.21 -6.87
CA GLN A 333 -39.26 -4.72 -6.22
C GLN A 333 -39.65 -3.31 -6.70
N LEU A 334 -38.70 -2.39 -6.75
CA LEU A 334 -38.95 -1.01 -7.21
C LEU A 334 -39.39 -0.98 -8.67
N THR A 335 -38.68 -1.68 -9.55
CA THR A 335 -39.02 -1.79 -10.96
C THR A 335 -40.39 -2.44 -11.14
N GLN A 336 -40.72 -3.47 -10.36
CA GLN A 336 -42.03 -4.11 -10.41
C GLN A 336 -43.16 -3.17 -10.02
N GLU A 337 -42.96 -2.42 -8.93
CA GLU A 337 -43.96 -1.50 -8.39
C GLU A 337 -44.19 -0.30 -9.31
N TRP A 338 -43.13 0.29 -9.87
CA TRP A 338 -43.19 1.57 -10.57
C TRP A 338 -43.12 1.46 -12.10
N MET A 339 -42.56 0.37 -12.65
CA MET A 339 -42.33 0.16 -14.09
C MET A 339 -43.03 -1.09 -14.63
N GLY A 340 -43.65 -1.90 -13.77
CA GLY A 340 -44.41 -3.09 -14.14
C GLY A 340 -43.60 -4.39 -14.17
N LYS A 341 -44.32 -5.51 -14.23
CA LYS A 341 -43.76 -6.86 -14.13
C LYS A 341 -42.79 -7.21 -15.25
N GLU A 342 -43.13 -6.86 -16.48
CA GLU A 342 -42.31 -7.14 -17.67
C GLU A 342 -40.91 -6.52 -17.55
N THR A 343 -40.85 -5.28 -17.06
CA THR A 343 -39.57 -4.58 -16.83
C THR A 343 -38.78 -5.19 -15.66
N ALA A 344 -39.46 -5.73 -14.65
CA ALA A 344 -38.83 -6.32 -13.47
C ALA A 344 -38.39 -7.76 -13.65
N GLU A 345 -38.95 -8.48 -14.62
CA GLU A 345 -38.71 -9.90 -14.87
C GLU A 345 -37.21 -10.25 -15.03
N PRO A 346 -36.39 -9.50 -15.79
CA PRO A 346 -34.97 -9.80 -15.91
C PRO A 346 -34.21 -9.72 -14.57
N LEU A 347 -34.61 -8.80 -13.70
CA LEU A 347 -34.00 -8.61 -12.37
C LEU A 347 -34.36 -9.76 -11.42
N TRP A 348 -35.63 -10.19 -11.44
CA TRP A 348 -36.06 -11.37 -10.70
C TRP A 348 -35.37 -12.64 -11.19
N HIS A 349 -35.19 -12.77 -12.50
CA HIS A 349 -34.46 -13.89 -13.11
C HIS A 349 -32.97 -13.88 -12.72
N GLN A 350 -32.32 -12.71 -12.71
CA GLN A 350 -30.94 -12.60 -12.26
C GLN A 350 -30.80 -12.98 -10.78
N LEU A 351 -31.71 -12.51 -9.92
CA LEU A 351 -31.71 -12.87 -8.50
C LEU A 351 -31.94 -14.38 -8.30
N ALA A 352 -32.91 -14.97 -9.00
CA ALA A 352 -33.20 -16.40 -8.91
C ALA A 352 -31.99 -17.25 -9.31
N ASN A 353 -31.34 -16.92 -10.42
CA ASN A 353 -30.10 -17.58 -10.86
C ASN A 353 -29.03 -17.56 -9.77
N VAL A 354 -28.72 -16.37 -9.24
CA VAL A 354 -27.68 -16.18 -8.23
C VAL A 354 -27.99 -16.99 -6.97
N CYS A 355 -29.23 -16.96 -6.48
CA CYS A 355 -29.63 -17.74 -5.30
C CYS A 355 -29.60 -19.24 -5.54
N THR A 356 -30.05 -19.72 -6.71
CA THR A 356 -30.01 -21.15 -7.06
C THR A 356 -28.58 -21.67 -7.19
N GLU A 357 -27.71 -20.94 -7.88
CA GLU A 357 -26.30 -21.30 -8.06
C GLU A 357 -25.54 -21.31 -6.72
N ALA A 358 -25.83 -20.34 -5.84
CA ALA A 358 -25.28 -20.25 -4.50
C ALA A 358 -25.95 -21.18 -3.48
N LYS A 359 -27.00 -21.93 -3.87
CA LYS A 359 -27.81 -22.81 -3.01
C LYS A 359 -28.36 -22.08 -1.77
N GLU A 360 -28.89 -20.89 -1.99
CA GLU A 360 -29.34 -19.98 -0.95
C GLU A 360 -30.87 -19.91 -0.90
N ASP A 361 -31.46 -20.63 0.06
CA ASP A 361 -32.91 -20.83 0.16
C ASP A 361 -33.69 -19.59 0.61
N GLU A 362 -33.07 -18.67 1.36
CA GLU A 362 -33.75 -17.47 1.91
C GLU A 362 -34.08 -16.48 0.79
N GLY A 363 -33.16 -16.25 -0.14
CA GLY A 363 -33.40 -15.43 -1.33
C GLY A 363 -34.51 -15.98 -2.21
N LEU A 364 -34.58 -17.30 -2.41
CA LEU A 364 -35.70 -17.92 -3.12
C LEU A 364 -37.04 -17.75 -2.37
N LYS A 365 -37.04 -17.77 -1.02
CA LYS A 365 -38.24 -17.45 -0.21
C LYS A 365 -38.66 -15.99 -0.38
N ILE A 366 -37.70 -15.07 -0.46
CA ILE A 366 -37.97 -13.64 -0.73
C ILE A 366 -38.65 -13.48 -2.09
N ILE A 367 -38.16 -14.16 -3.15
CA ILE A 367 -38.81 -14.10 -4.48
C ILE A 367 -40.25 -14.62 -4.40
N LYS A 368 -40.49 -15.74 -3.70
CA LYS A 368 -41.85 -16.27 -3.48
C LYS A 368 -42.78 -15.26 -2.80
N GLN A 369 -42.25 -14.47 -1.87
CA GLN A 369 -43.02 -13.46 -1.15
C GLN A 369 -43.35 -12.24 -2.02
N PHE A 370 -42.37 -11.71 -2.76
CA PHE A 370 -42.50 -10.41 -3.46
C PHE A 370 -42.89 -10.53 -4.95
N ALA A 371 -42.68 -11.69 -5.56
CA ALA A 371 -43.02 -11.95 -6.96
C ALA A 371 -43.64 -13.36 -7.15
N PRO A 372 -44.80 -13.66 -6.53
CA PRO A 372 -45.46 -14.96 -6.69
C PRO A 372 -45.84 -15.27 -8.16
N TRP A 373 -46.04 -14.23 -8.98
CA TRP A 373 -46.28 -14.38 -10.41
C TRP A 373 -45.05 -14.92 -11.15
N PHE A 374 -43.84 -14.50 -10.74
CA PHE A 374 -42.58 -14.96 -11.33
C PHE A 374 -42.35 -16.43 -11.02
N VAL A 375 -42.68 -16.86 -9.79
CA VAL A 375 -42.63 -18.27 -9.39
C VAL A 375 -43.56 -19.13 -10.24
N ALA A 376 -44.74 -18.61 -10.59
CA ALA A 376 -45.70 -19.34 -11.41
C ALA A 376 -45.24 -19.48 -12.87
N THR A 377 -44.49 -18.51 -13.40
CA THR A 377 -43.96 -18.54 -14.77
C THR A 377 -42.62 -19.27 -14.88
N HIS A 378 -41.84 -19.33 -13.80
CA HIS A 378 -40.50 -19.93 -13.76
C HIS A 378 -40.36 -21.00 -12.66
N PRO A 379 -41.13 -22.10 -12.71
CA PRO A 379 -41.08 -23.15 -11.69
C PRO A 379 -39.71 -23.85 -11.59
N GLU A 380 -38.88 -23.78 -12.64
CA GLU A 380 -37.55 -24.41 -12.73
C GLU A 380 -36.58 -23.96 -11.63
N PHE A 381 -36.71 -22.73 -11.11
CA PHE A 381 -35.86 -22.24 -10.02
C PHE A 381 -36.29 -22.76 -8.64
N PHE A 382 -37.48 -23.34 -8.53
CA PHE A 382 -38.12 -23.63 -7.24
C PHE A 382 -38.46 -25.11 -7.04
N SER A 383 -38.26 -25.96 -8.05
CA SER A 383 -38.62 -27.39 -8.07
C SER A 383 -37.70 -28.32 -7.27
N HIS A 384 -36.62 -27.82 -6.66
CA HIS A 384 -35.61 -28.64 -5.97
C HIS A 384 -35.39 -28.30 -4.48
N HIS A 385 -36.24 -27.47 -3.87
CA HIS A 385 -36.09 -27.01 -2.47
C HIS A 385 -37.17 -27.55 -1.51
N THR A 386 -37.83 -28.64 -1.90
CA THR A 386 -38.67 -29.45 -1.02
C THR A 386 -38.09 -30.85 -0.96
N ASP A 387 -37.20 -31.07 0.01
CA ASP A 387 -37.07 -32.30 0.80
C ASP A 387 -36.29 -32.03 2.09
#